data_AF-A0A2V6FK74-F1
#
_entry.id   AF-A0A2V6FK74-F1
#
_cell.length_a   1.000
_cell.length_b   1.000
_cell.length_c   1.000
_cell.angle_alpha   90.00
_cell.angle_beta   90.00
_cell.angle_gamma   90.00
#
_symmetry.space_group_name_H-M   'P 1'
#
loop_
_entity.id
_entity.type
_entity.pdbx_description
1 polymer ?
#
loop_
_entity_poly.entity_id
_entity_poly.type
_entity_poly.pdbx_seq_one_letter_code
_entity_poly.pdbx_strand_id
1 'polypeptide(L)'
;MKDQYIAAKERWARKMAGRAKPAARSTNRLPPGQRQVHNFPVLDLGIQPEVPLDKWELKIHGRVENPVSLNWEQFLALPQFKDVSDFHCVTTWSQFDMEWEGVAFFTIADLVKPKPEVTHVYFKSYDGYSTNNPIGVCMDDDVLIAHQWNGKPIPKEHGGPARVIVPKRYAW
;
A
#
# COMPACT_ATOMS: atom_id res chain seq x y z
N MET A 1 -19.86 -6.16 8.14
CA MET A 1 -18.52 -5.58 8.40
C MET A 1 -17.57 -6.60 9.04
N LYS A 2 -17.98 -7.27 10.14
CA LYS A 2 -17.14 -8.28 10.83
C LYS A 2 -16.77 -9.50 9.96
N ASP A 3 -17.70 -10.04 9.18
CA ASP A 3 -17.42 -11.23 8.35
C ASP A 3 -16.51 -10.94 7.16
N GLN A 4 -16.68 -9.79 6.50
CA GLN A 4 -15.80 -9.32 5.43
C GLN A 4 -14.37 -9.09 5.94
N TYR A 5 -14.25 -8.55 7.16
CA TYR A 5 -12.96 -8.35 7.83
C TYR A 5 -12.27 -9.68 8.14
N ILE A 6 -12.98 -10.65 8.71
CA ILE A 6 -12.44 -11.99 9.00
C ILE A 6 -11.98 -12.65 7.70
N ALA A 7 -12.80 -12.60 6.65
CA ALA A 7 -12.44 -13.15 5.35
C ALA A 7 -11.20 -12.47 4.76
N ALA A 8 -11.06 -11.14 4.86
CA ALA A 8 -9.87 -10.42 4.41
C ALA A 8 -8.62 -10.82 5.20
N LYS A 9 -8.73 -10.91 6.54
CA LYS A 9 -7.63 -11.35 7.40
C LYS A 9 -7.21 -12.79 7.11
N GLU A 10 -8.15 -13.70 6.86
CA GLU A 10 -7.85 -15.07 6.45
C GLU A 10 -7.13 -15.13 5.10
N ARG A 11 -7.57 -14.34 4.11
CA ARG A 11 -6.89 -14.28 2.80
C ARG A 11 -5.47 -13.74 2.94
N TRP A 12 -5.29 -12.64 3.69
CA TRP A 12 -3.97 -12.10 4.01
C TRP A 12 -3.08 -13.13 4.70
N ALA A 13 -3.58 -13.82 5.73
CA ALA A 13 -2.82 -14.84 6.45
C ALA A 13 -2.39 -16.00 5.52
N ARG A 14 -3.25 -16.42 4.58
CA ARG A 14 -2.89 -17.42 3.56
C ARG A 14 -1.79 -16.93 2.61
N LYS A 15 -1.84 -15.65 2.19
CA LYS A 15 -0.80 -15.04 1.35
C LYS A 15 0.54 -14.98 2.10
N MET A 16 0.55 -14.49 3.34
CA MET A 16 1.75 -14.45 4.19
C MET A 16 2.37 -15.84 4.39
N ALA A 17 1.55 -16.88 4.52
CA ALA A 17 2.02 -18.26 4.66
C ALA A 17 2.55 -18.88 3.35
N GLY A 18 2.53 -18.16 2.22
CA GLY A 18 2.87 -18.71 0.89
C GLY A 18 1.88 -19.76 0.39
N ARG A 19 0.69 -19.85 0.99
CA ARG A 19 -0.34 -20.86 0.68
C ARG A 19 -1.46 -20.30 -0.19
N ALA A 20 -1.39 -19.03 -0.57
CA ALA A 20 -2.36 -18.45 -1.50
C ALA A 20 -2.14 -19.02 -2.90
N LYS A 21 -3.19 -19.59 -3.50
CA LYS A 21 -3.18 -19.87 -4.94
C LYS A 21 -3.10 -18.54 -5.69
N PRO A 22 -2.32 -18.44 -6.77
CA PRO A 22 -2.41 -17.31 -7.68
C PRO A 22 -3.88 -17.14 -8.08
N ALA A 23 -4.45 -15.96 -7.87
CA ALA A 23 -5.80 -15.69 -8.33
C ALA A 23 -5.82 -15.82 -9.86
N ALA A 24 -6.78 -16.56 -10.40
CA ALA A 24 -7.03 -16.54 -11.83
C ALA A 24 -7.39 -15.10 -12.21
N ARG A 25 -6.51 -14.43 -12.96
CA ARG A 25 -6.74 -13.02 -13.32
C ARG A 25 -7.92 -12.92 -14.27
N SER A 26 -8.76 -11.92 -14.07
CA SER A 26 -9.86 -11.60 -14.99
C SER A 26 -9.33 -11.44 -16.41
N THR A 27 -10.12 -11.77 -17.42
CA THR A 27 -9.82 -11.42 -18.82
C THR A 27 -10.15 -9.96 -19.12
N ASN A 28 -11.02 -9.33 -18.31
CA ASN A 28 -11.40 -7.93 -18.42
C ASN A 28 -10.78 -7.14 -17.25
N ARG A 29 -9.47 -6.88 -17.33
CA ARG A 29 -8.69 -6.18 -16.28
C ARG A 29 -8.59 -4.68 -16.50
N LEU A 30 -8.78 -4.22 -17.73
CA LEU A 30 -8.66 -2.81 -18.09
C LEU A 30 -9.97 -2.09 -17.78
N PRO A 31 -10.02 -1.18 -16.80
CA PRO A 31 -11.25 -0.45 -16.52
C PRO A 31 -11.70 0.40 -17.73
N PRO A 32 -13.00 0.67 -17.88
CA PRO A 32 -13.49 1.52 -18.97
C PRO A 32 -12.78 2.87 -19.02
N GLY A 33 -12.36 3.30 -20.21
CA GLY A 33 -11.67 4.58 -20.42
C GLY A 33 -10.18 4.60 -20.05
N GLN A 34 -9.62 3.49 -19.59
CA GLN A 34 -8.19 3.35 -19.32
C GLN A 34 -7.44 2.85 -20.56
N ARG A 35 -6.16 3.25 -20.70
CA ARG A 35 -5.22 2.62 -21.64
C ARG A 35 -4.17 1.82 -20.89
N GLN A 36 -3.82 0.64 -21.39
CA GLN A 36 -2.70 -0.11 -20.83
C GLN A 36 -1.38 0.58 -21.19
N VAL A 37 -0.47 0.65 -20.22
CA VAL A 37 0.92 1.08 -20.42
C VAL A 37 1.87 -0.03 -19.97
N HIS A 38 3.10 0.02 -20.48
CA HIS A 38 4.17 -0.95 -20.17
C HIS A 38 5.37 -0.31 -19.46
N ASN A 39 5.29 1.00 -19.20
CA ASN A 39 6.14 1.74 -18.28
C ASN A 39 5.33 2.10 -17.03
N PHE A 40 5.98 2.68 -16.02
CA PHE A 40 5.32 3.30 -14.88
C PHE A 40 5.38 4.83 -15.03
N PRO A 41 4.34 5.47 -15.59
CA PRO A 41 4.31 6.93 -15.70
C PRO A 41 4.44 7.62 -14.35
N VAL A 42 5.17 8.73 -14.33
CA VAL A 42 5.29 9.60 -13.15
C VAL A 42 4.11 10.56 -13.13
N LEU A 43 3.47 10.65 -11.97
CA LEU A 43 2.47 11.65 -11.63
C LEU A 43 2.79 12.15 -10.22
N ASP A 44 3.15 13.41 -10.08
CA ASP A 44 3.54 14.03 -8.82
C ASP A 44 3.02 15.48 -8.73
N LEU A 45 3.23 16.11 -7.56
CA LEU A 45 2.92 17.54 -7.34
C LEU A 45 4.03 18.49 -7.86
N GLY A 46 5.02 17.98 -8.60
CA GLY A 46 6.25 18.68 -8.97
C GLY A 46 7.31 18.76 -7.88
N ILE A 47 7.04 18.18 -6.69
CA ILE A 47 7.97 18.14 -5.56
C ILE A 47 8.38 16.68 -5.32
N GLN A 48 9.67 16.39 -5.49
CA GLN A 48 10.24 15.08 -5.22
C GLN A 48 11.25 15.22 -4.08
N PRO A 49 10.83 15.05 -2.82
CA PRO A 49 11.72 15.21 -1.68
C PRO A 49 12.80 14.13 -1.74
N GLU A 50 14.04 14.51 -1.44
CA GLU A 50 15.08 13.54 -1.12
C GLU A 50 14.91 13.17 0.35
N VAL A 51 14.60 11.91 0.61
CA VAL A 51 14.37 11.39 1.98
C VAL A 51 15.47 10.37 2.28
N PRO A 52 16.59 10.81 2.91
CA PRO A 52 17.61 9.90 3.39
C PRO A 52 17.04 8.87 4.36
N LEU A 53 17.48 7.61 4.25
CA LEU A 53 16.92 6.49 5.03
C LEU A 53 17.13 6.64 6.54
N ASP A 54 18.21 7.32 6.96
CA ASP A 54 18.50 7.65 8.36
C ASP A 54 17.57 8.73 8.94
N LYS A 55 16.89 9.50 8.08
CA LYS A 55 15.90 10.53 8.44
C LYS A 55 14.46 10.12 8.13
N TRP A 56 14.28 8.98 7.47
CA TRP A 56 12.96 8.47 7.15
C TRP A 56 12.25 8.01 8.43
N GLU A 57 10.99 8.40 8.56
CA GLU A 57 10.15 8.06 9.70
C GLU A 57 8.71 7.82 9.26
N LEU A 58 8.13 6.71 9.70
CA LEU A 58 6.69 6.42 9.59
C LEU A 58 6.02 6.63 10.95
N LYS A 59 5.24 7.70 11.07
CA LYS A 59 4.43 8.01 12.26
C LYS A 59 3.03 7.47 12.10
N ILE A 60 2.57 6.72 13.10
CA ILE A 60 1.24 6.12 13.11
C ILE A 60 0.58 6.46 14.43
N HIS A 61 -0.42 7.32 14.38
CA HIS A 61 -1.06 7.90 15.56
C HIS A 61 -2.55 8.17 15.32
N GLY A 62 -3.20 8.83 16.29
CA GLY A 62 -4.63 9.17 16.23
C GLY A 62 -5.46 8.27 17.14
N ARG A 63 -6.49 7.63 16.59
CA ARG A 63 -7.42 6.76 17.33
C ARG A 63 -6.94 5.30 17.30
N VAL A 64 -5.76 5.07 17.87
CA VAL A 64 -5.11 3.75 17.99
C VAL A 64 -4.78 3.48 19.47
N GLU A 65 -4.60 2.23 19.86
CA GLU A 65 -4.16 1.89 21.22
C GLU A 65 -2.66 2.09 21.42
N ASN A 66 -1.84 1.72 20.41
CA ASN A 66 -0.38 1.80 20.46
C ASN A 66 0.16 2.72 19.35
N PRO A 67 0.22 4.04 19.55
CA PRO A 67 0.87 4.93 18.58
C PRO A 67 2.37 4.63 18.51
N VAL A 68 2.93 4.65 17.29
CA VAL A 68 4.35 4.34 17.05
C VAL A 68 4.98 5.31 16.07
N SER A 69 6.30 5.47 16.19
CA SER A 69 7.19 6.09 15.23
C SER A 69 8.23 5.05 14.84
N LEU A 70 8.27 4.65 13.57
CA LEU A 70 9.21 3.67 13.05
C LEU A 70 10.26 4.38 12.19
N ASN A 71 11.54 4.15 12.48
CA ASN A 71 12.61 4.49 11.54
C ASN A 71 12.68 3.43 10.41
N TRP A 72 13.57 3.65 9.44
CA TRP A 72 13.70 2.78 8.29
C TRP A 72 14.03 1.32 8.66
N GLU A 73 14.99 1.11 9.56
CA GLU A 73 15.40 -0.22 10.00
C GLU A 73 14.27 -0.96 10.71
N GLN A 74 13.55 -0.28 11.60
CA GLN A 74 12.40 -0.83 12.32
C GLN A 74 11.25 -1.19 11.37
N PHE A 75 11.00 -0.36 10.34
CA PHE A 75 10.01 -0.66 9.31
C PHE A 75 10.39 -1.90 8.49
N LEU A 76 11.66 -2.03 8.10
CA LEU A 76 12.15 -3.23 7.40
C LEU A 76 12.16 -4.49 8.28
N ALA A 77 12.30 -4.35 9.60
CA ALA A 77 12.25 -5.46 10.54
C ALA A 77 10.84 -6.03 10.75
N LEU A 78 9.78 -5.32 10.33
CA LEU A 78 8.42 -5.84 10.35
C LEU A 78 8.26 -7.01 9.36
N PRO A 79 7.28 -7.91 9.57
CA PRO A 79 6.94 -8.95 8.60
C PRO A 79 6.75 -8.41 7.19
N GLN A 80 7.59 -8.88 6.27
CA GLN A 80 7.55 -8.49 4.86
C GLN A 80 6.49 -9.27 4.10
N PHE A 81 5.84 -8.58 3.18
CA PHE A 81 4.72 -9.05 2.39
C PHE A 81 4.96 -8.72 0.91
N LYS A 82 4.63 -9.68 0.04
CA LYS A 82 4.70 -9.54 -1.41
C LYS A 82 3.30 -9.67 -1.99
N ASP A 83 2.98 -8.77 -2.91
CA ASP A 83 1.73 -8.82 -3.67
C ASP A 83 2.00 -8.49 -5.13
N VAL A 84 1.25 -9.12 -6.03
CA VAL A 84 1.31 -8.78 -7.45
C VAL A 84 -0.05 -8.25 -7.85
N SER A 85 -0.13 -6.95 -8.12
CA SER A 85 -1.40 -6.25 -8.30
C SER A 85 -1.44 -5.47 -9.59
N ASP A 86 -2.64 -5.08 -10.02
CA ASP A 86 -2.77 -4.07 -11.08
C ASP A 86 -2.71 -2.68 -10.46
N PHE A 87 -2.21 -1.73 -11.23
CA PHE A 87 -2.15 -0.32 -10.88
C PHE A 87 -2.98 0.46 -11.89
N HIS A 88 -4.02 1.13 -11.41
CA HIS A 88 -4.90 1.94 -12.24
C HIS A 88 -4.77 3.39 -11.81
N CYS A 89 -4.36 4.29 -12.70
CA CYS A 89 -4.25 5.71 -12.37
C CYS A 89 -5.54 6.46 -12.73
N VAL A 90 -5.91 7.43 -11.91
CA VAL A 90 -7.02 8.34 -12.19
C VAL A 90 -6.83 9.12 -13.50
N THR A 91 -5.58 9.29 -13.94
CA THR A 91 -5.22 9.95 -15.22
C THR A 91 -5.25 9.02 -16.43
N THR A 92 -6.13 8.01 -16.41
CA THR A 92 -6.53 7.16 -17.57
C THR A 92 -5.47 6.19 -18.11
N TRP A 93 -4.50 5.77 -17.29
CA TRP A 93 -3.58 4.69 -17.64
C TRP A 93 -3.53 3.59 -16.58
N SER A 94 -3.30 2.35 -17.03
CA SER A 94 -3.22 1.17 -16.18
C SER A 94 -1.96 0.36 -16.50
N GLN A 95 -1.29 -0.14 -15.47
CA GLN A 95 -0.18 -1.07 -15.60
C GLN A 95 -0.53 -2.35 -14.84
N PHE A 96 -0.26 -3.48 -15.47
CA PHE A 96 -0.62 -4.79 -14.94
C PHE A 96 0.57 -5.49 -14.30
N ASP A 97 0.25 -6.41 -13.41
CA ASP A 97 1.23 -7.37 -12.86
C ASP A 97 2.41 -6.66 -12.16
N MET A 98 2.11 -5.59 -11.42
CA MET A 98 3.08 -4.84 -10.62
C MET A 98 3.44 -5.65 -9.37
N GLU A 99 4.70 -6.05 -9.26
CA GLU A 99 5.19 -6.79 -8.09
C GLU A 99 5.62 -5.80 -7.00
N TRP A 100 4.94 -5.82 -5.86
CA TRP A 100 5.22 -4.97 -4.71
C TRP A 100 5.81 -5.80 -3.58
N GLU A 101 6.75 -5.21 -2.85
CA GLU A 101 7.26 -5.75 -1.60
C GLU A 101 7.33 -4.66 -0.53
N GLY A 102 6.85 -4.99 0.68
CA GLY A 102 6.85 -4.10 1.82
C GLY A 102 6.06 -4.63 3.01
N VAL A 103 5.46 -3.74 3.78
CA VAL A 103 4.73 -4.12 5.01
C VAL A 103 3.23 -4.05 4.77
N ALA A 104 2.53 -5.16 4.94
CA ALA A 104 1.08 -5.22 4.78
C ALA A 104 0.37 -4.29 5.78
N PHE A 105 -0.73 -3.68 5.37
CA PHE A 105 -1.52 -2.82 6.24
C PHE A 105 -2.06 -3.59 7.47
N PHE A 106 -2.39 -4.88 7.31
CA PHE A 106 -2.73 -5.75 8.44
C PHE A 106 -1.63 -5.86 9.49
N THR A 107 -0.36 -5.90 9.08
CA THR A 107 0.78 -5.94 10.00
C THR A 107 0.89 -4.65 10.80
N ILE A 108 0.68 -3.51 10.13
CA ILE A 108 0.62 -2.20 10.79
C ILE A 108 -0.57 -2.12 11.76
N ALA A 109 -1.76 -2.58 11.33
CA ALA A 109 -2.96 -2.56 12.16
C ALA A 109 -2.85 -3.46 13.39
N ASP A 110 -2.23 -4.64 13.28
CA ASP A 110 -1.98 -5.53 14.42
C ASP A 110 -0.96 -4.91 15.41
N LEU A 111 0.00 -4.12 14.92
CA LEU A 111 0.96 -3.38 15.75
C LEU A 111 0.27 -2.26 16.55
N VAL A 112 -0.50 -1.39 15.87
CA VAL A 112 -1.03 -0.16 16.48
C VAL A 112 -2.41 -0.33 17.12
N LYS A 113 -3.14 -1.38 16.74
CA LYS A 113 -4.52 -1.69 17.18
C LYS A 113 -5.47 -0.48 17.04
N PRO A 114 -5.96 -0.18 15.83
CA PRO A 114 -6.98 0.85 15.62
C PRO A 114 -8.20 0.63 16.50
N LYS A 115 -8.73 1.69 17.11
CA LYS A 115 -9.93 1.59 17.95
C LYS A 115 -11.18 1.30 17.10
N PRO A 116 -12.22 0.67 17.66
CA PRO A 116 -13.44 0.31 16.91
C PRO A 116 -14.16 1.47 16.22
N GLU A 117 -14.04 2.70 16.76
CA GLU A 117 -14.65 3.90 16.19
C GLU A 117 -13.89 4.50 15.00
N VAL A 118 -12.72 3.97 14.63
CA VAL A 118 -11.98 4.43 13.45
C VAL A 118 -12.77 4.14 12.19
N THR A 119 -13.00 5.17 11.38
CA THR A 119 -13.69 5.03 10.08
C THR A 119 -12.76 5.25 8.89
N HIS A 120 -11.69 6.02 9.06
CA HIS A 120 -10.78 6.43 7.98
C HIS A 120 -9.32 6.39 8.44
N VAL A 121 -8.44 6.18 7.48
CA VAL A 121 -7.00 6.34 7.60
C VAL A 121 -6.61 7.56 6.80
N TYR A 122 -5.89 8.49 7.43
CA TYR A 122 -5.34 9.67 6.78
C TYR A 122 -3.85 9.47 6.54
N PHE A 123 -3.41 9.65 5.30
CA PHE A 123 -2.03 9.52 4.86
C PHE A 123 -1.46 10.89 4.57
N LYS A 124 -0.21 11.12 4.98
CA LYS A 124 0.54 12.34 4.69
C LYS A 124 1.95 11.94 4.27
N SER A 125 2.43 12.49 3.16
CA SER A 125 3.75 12.22 2.59
C SER A 125 4.70 13.40 2.77
N TYR A 126 5.99 13.15 2.49
CA TYR A 126 7.08 14.11 2.64
C TYR A 126 7.01 15.28 1.66
N ASP A 127 6.36 15.11 0.52
CA ASP A 127 6.10 16.15 -0.49
C ASP A 127 4.93 17.08 -0.11
N GLY A 128 4.30 16.86 1.06
CA GLY A 128 3.16 17.61 1.55
C GLY A 128 1.81 17.11 1.03
N TYR A 129 1.79 16.13 0.13
CA TYR A 129 0.57 15.51 -0.32
C TYR A 129 -0.12 14.77 0.84
N SER A 130 -1.44 14.74 0.80
CA SER A 130 -2.22 13.99 1.76
C SER A 130 -3.49 13.45 1.15
N THR A 131 -3.95 12.32 1.68
CA THR A 131 -5.21 11.73 1.27
C THR A 131 -5.80 10.89 2.38
N ASN A 132 -7.00 10.35 2.17
CA ASN A 132 -7.62 9.42 3.09
C ASN A 132 -8.26 8.25 2.35
N ASN A 133 -8.43 7.16 3.07
CA ASN A 133 -9.23 6.03 2.64
C ASN A 133 -10.09 5.53 3.81
N PRO A 134 -11.28 4.98 3.56
CA PRO A 134 -12.03 4.26 4.59
C PRO A 134 -11.20 3.11 5.16
N ILE A 135 -11.22 2.90 6.49
CA ILE A 135 -10.42 1.85 7.14
C ILE A 135 -10.69 0.46 6.56
N GLY A 136 -11.94 0.19 6.17
CA GLY A 136 -12.32 -1.09 5.55
C GLY A 136 -11.65 -1.34 4.20
N VAL A 137 -11.26 -0.28 3.47
CA VAL A 137 -10.47 -0.40 2.23
C VAL A 137 -9.02 -0.70 2.57
N CYS A 138 -8.46 -0.06 3.59
CA CYS A 138 -7.08 -0.30 4.03
C CYS A 138 -6.90 -1.70 4.62
N MET A 139 -7.93 -2.26 5.26
CA MET A 139 -7.91 -3.62 5.83
C MET A 139 -8.24 -4.71 4.78
N ASP A 140 -7.92 -4.49 3.51
CA ASP A 140 -7.99 -5.54 2.49
C ASP A 140 -6.68 -6.32 2.40
N ASP A 141 -6.71 -7.46 1.72
CA ASP A 141 -5.67 -8.47 1.72
C ASP A 141 -4.48 -8.21 0.78
N ASP A 142 -4.46 -7.07 0.11
CA ASP A 142 -3.45 -6.64 -0.86
C ASP A 142 -2.94 -5.21 -0.62
N VAL A 143 -3.36 -4.57 0.48
CA VAL A 143 -2.93 -3.22 0.83
C VAL A 143 -1.63 -3.27 1.63
N LEU A 144 -0.65 -2.46 1.23
CA LEU A 144 0.67 -2.41 1.85
C LEU A 144 1.32 -1.03 1.74
N ILE A 145 2.32 -0.81 2.61
CA ILE A 145 3.31 0.25 2.43
C ILE A 145 4.51 -0.43 1.75
N ALA A 146 4.69 -0.21 0.46
CA ALA A 146 5.73 -0.82 -0.35
C ALA A 146 7.03 -0.01 -0.27
N HIS A 147 8.18 -0.70 -0.21
CA HIS A 147 9.51 -0.12 -0.41
C HIS A 147 10.21 -0.63 -1.68
N GLN A 148 9.68 -1.70 -2.28
CA GLN A 148 10.17 -2.27 -3.52
C GLN A 148 9.07 -2.43 -4.56
N TRP A 149 9.47 -2.29 -5.81
CA TRP A 149 8.69 -2.53 -7.01
C TRP A 149 9.52 -3.33 -8.02
N ASN A 150 8.98 -4.45 -8.53
CA ASN A 150 9.64 -5.35 -9.48
C ASN A 150 11.07 -5.75 -9.05
N GLY A 151 11.21 -6.12 -7.76
CA GLY A 151 12.47 -6.57 -7.16
C GLY A 151 13.54 -5.48 -6.99
N LYS A 152 13.18 -4.20 -7.13
CA LYS A 152 14.09 -3.06 -6.96
C LYS A 152 13.49 -2.04 -5.98
N PRO A 153 14.32 -1.23 -5.29
CA PRO A 153 13.84 -0.12 -4.50
C PRO A 153 12.96 0.82 -5.34
N ILE A 154 11.90 1.36 -4.73
CA ILE A 154 11.00 2.29 -5.42
C ILE A 154 11.79 3.57 -5.76
N PRO A 155 11.84 3.98 -7.04
CA PRO A 155 12.50 5.21 -7.44
C PRO A 155 11.87 6.45 -6.78
N LYS A 156 12.66 7.51 -6.63
CA LYS A 156 12.26 8.76 -5.97
C LYS A 156 11.02 9.38 -6.63
N GLU A 157 11.01 9.42 -7.96
CA GLU A 157 9.90 9.90 -8.79
C GLU A 157 8.61 9.08 -8.65
N HIS A 158 8.70 7.89 -8.04
CA HIS A 158 7.56 7.03 -7.72
C HIS A 158 7.23 7.00 -6.23
N GLY A 159 7.71 7.98 -5.46
CA GLY A 159 7.43 8.10 -4.03
C GLY A 159 8.37 7.25 -3.16
N GLY A 160 9.55 6.90 -3.67
CA GLY A 160 10.60 6.30 -2.85
C GLY A 160 10.96 7.20 -1.65
N PRO A 161 11.40 6.62 -0.51
CA PRO A 161 11.75 5.21 -0.33
C PRO A 161 10.55 4.30 0.01
N ALA A 162 9.37 4.85 0.32
CA ALA A 162 8.19 4.05 0.64
C ALA A 162 6.89 4.73 0.19
N ARG A 163 5.96 3.93 -0.36
CA ARG A 163 4.64 4.41 -0.81
C ARG A 163 3.51 3.49 -0.37
N VAL A 164 2.33 4.05 -0.18
CA VAL A 164 1.11 3.26 0.05
C VAL A 164 0.59 2.72 -1.28
N ILE A 165 0.21 1.45 -1.30
CA ILE A 165 -0.41 0.77 -2.44
C ILE A 165 -1.78 0.23 -2.00
N VAL A 166 -2.84 0.67 -2.68
CA VAL A 166 -4.23 0.24 -2.47
C VAL A 166 -4.79 -0.28 -3.81
N PRO A 167 -4.53 -1.54 -4.18
CA PRO A 167 -4.74 -1.99 -5.56
C PRO A 167 -6.18 -1.88 -6.08
N LYS A 168 -7.17 -2.06 -5.20
CA LYS A 168 -8.61 -2.02 -5.55
C LYS A 168 -9.18 -0.60 -5.60
N ARG A 169 -8.31 0.41 -5.76
CA ARG A 169 -8.65 1.82 -5.96
C ARG A 169 -7.81 2.40 -7.09
N TYR A 170 -8.32 3.47 -7.71
CA TYR A 170 -7.46 4.28 -8.57
C TYR A 170 -6.36 4.91 -7.72
N ALA A 171 -5.19 5.14 -8.30
CA ALA A 171 -4.14 5.96 -7.72
C ALA A 171 -4.36 7.41 -8.14
N TRP A 172 -4.18 8.34 -7.20
CA TRP A 172 -4.33 9.79 -7.35
C TRP A 172 -3.29 10.51 -6.51
#